data_AF-A0A6M4B209-F1
#
_entry.id   AF-A0A6M4B209-F1
#
_cell.length_a   1.000
_cell.length_b   1.000
_cell.length_c   1.000
_cell.angle_alpha   90.00
_cell.angle_beta   90.00
_cell.angle_gamma   90.00
#
_symmetry.space_group_name_H-M   'P 1'
#
loop_
_entity.id
_entity.type
_entity.pdbx_description
1 polymer ?
#
loop_
_entity_poly.entity_id
_entity_poly.type
_entity_poly.pdbx_seq_one_letter_code
_entity_poly.pdbx_strand_id
1 'polypeptide(L)'
;MAFKQSLKNSSYVLYVFSILCHYCNTCPTFVKSVRKDKIDLALYFRTRGLPCFSELRSLFYINKVKRVPSDIYNLLTPVALAHLIMGDGSAKQHGLIICTDSYELVDVIRLMNVLLIRYNIDCTLRFHTQTQPRIYIRQRSMSIVRELVKPYMVKSMLYKIGI
;
A
#
# COMPACT_ATOMS: atom_id res chain seq x y z
N MET A 1 -1.38 15.45 -2.64
CA MET A 1 -1.20 14.01 -2.87
C MET A 1 -1.96 13.61 -4.12
N ALA A 2 -1.49 12.63 -4.88
CA ALA A 2 -2.17 12.15 -6.08
C ALA A 2 -2.31 10.62 -6.01
N PHE A 3 -3.47 10.08 -6.40
CA PHE A 3 -3.76 8.65 -6.34
C PHE A 3 -4.26 8.17 -7.70
N LYS A 4 -3.64 7.12 -8.23
CA LYS A 4 -3.89 6.57 -9.56
C LYS A 4 -3.89 5.06 -9.52
N GLN A 5 -4.86 4.43 -10.18
CA GLN A 5 -4.84 3.00 -10.46
C GLN A 5 -5.38 2.72 -11.86
N SER A 6 -5.06 1.55 -12.41
CA SER A 6 -5.67 1.08 -13.66
C SER A 6 -7.20 0.94 -13.53
N LEU A 7 -7.91 0.97 -14.66
CA LEU A 7 -9.39 0.87 -14.64
C LEU A 7 -9.92 -0.38 -13.94
N LYS A 8 -9.20 -1.51 -14.00
CA LYS A 8 -9.54 -2.74 -13.28
C LYS A 8 -9.71 -2.52 -11.77
N ASN A 9 -8.98 -1.55 -11.21
CA ASN A 9 -9.00 -1.21 -9.79
C ASN A 9 -9.74 0.11 -9.51
N SER A 10 -10.60 0.56 -10.42
CA SER A 10 -11.36 1.82 -10.28
C SER A 10 -12.20 1.88 -9.01
N SER A 11 -12.82 0.77 -8.58
CA SER A 11 -13.56 0.71 -7.30
C SER A 11 -12.69 1.05 -6.10
N TYR A 12 -11.39 0.71 -6.13
CA TYR A 12 -10.46 1.11 -5.08
C TYR A 12 -10.18 2.62 -5.12
N VAL A 13 -10.03 3.20 -6.30
CA VAL A 13 -9.87 4.67 -6.45
C VAL A 13 -11.10 5.41 -5.94
N LEU A 14 -12.30 4.93 -6.25
CA LEU A 14 -13.55 5.54 -5.78
C LEU A 14 -13.70 5.43 -4.27
N TYR A 15 -13.31 4.30 -3.66
CA TYR A 15 -13.28 4.14 -2.20
C TYR A 15 -12.30 5.09 -1.51
N VAL A 16 -11.08 5.23 -2.02
CA VAL A 16 -10.12 6.20 -1.44
C VAL A 16 -10.62 7.63 -1.67
N PHE A 17 -11.23 7.91 -2.82
CA PHE A 17 -11.85 9.20 -3.09
C PHE A 17 -12.98 9.51 -2.10
N SER A 18 -13.87 8.57 -1.76
CA SER A 18 -14.93 8.83 -0.79
C SER A 18 -14.42 9.19 0.61
N ILE A 19 -13.20 8.77 0.96
CA ILE A 19 -12.53 9.12 2.22
C ILE A 19 -11.85 10.50 2.14
N LEU A 20 -11.35 10.89 0.96
CA LEU A 20 -10.52 12.10 0.79
C LEU A 20 -11.21 13.22 -0.01
N CYS A 21 -12.47 13.06 -0.40
CA CYS A 21 -13.15 13.95 -1.34
C CYS A 21 -13.21 15.40 -0.85
N HIS A 22 -13.33 15.62 0.46
CA HIS A 22 -13.33 16.95 1.08
C HIS A 22 -11.99 17.69 0.93
N TYR A 23 -10.90 16.98 0.66
CA TYR A 23 -9.60 17.54 0.34
C TYR A 23 -9.36 17.75 -1.17
N CYS A 24 -10.30 17.35 -2.02
CA CYS A 24 -10.19 17.42 -3.47
C CYS A 24 -10.97 18.63 -4.01
N ASN A 25 -10.52 19.17 -5.15
CA ASN A 25 -11.27 20.20 -5.89
C ASN A 25 -12.06 19.62 -7.08
N THR A 26 -11.75 18.39 -7.47
CA THR A 26 -12.32 17.75 -8.64
C THR A 26 -12.66 16.30 -8.33
N CYS A 27 -13.69 15.78 -8.99
CA CYS A 27 -13.97 14.35 -9.01
C CYS A 27 -12.84 13.58 -9.70
N PRO A 28 -12.76 12.25 -9.51
CA PRO A 28 -11.81 11.42 -10.22
C PRO A 28 -11.98 11.53 -11.74
N THR A 29 -10.87 11.56 -12.46
CA THR A 29 -10.84 11.70 -13.92
C THR A 29 -10.14 10.51 -14.57
N PHE A 30 -10.55 10.22 -15.80
CA PHE A 30 -9.87 9.25 -16.65
C PHE A 30 -8.56 9.83 -17.16
N VAL A 31 -7.51 9.02 -17.08
CA VAL A 31 -6.21 9.36 -17.66
C VAL A 31 -5.75 8.23 -18.58
N LYS A 32 -5.25 8.62 -19.75
CA LYS A 32 -4.69 7.71 -20.75
C LYS A 32 -3.17 7.77 -20.65
N SER A 33 -2.53 6.62 -20.59
CA SER A 33 -1.07 6.50 -20.75
C SER A 33 -0.74 5.59 -21.92
N VAL A 34 0.23 5.99 -22.73
CA VAL A 34 0.75 5.19 -23.85
C VAL A 34 2.16 4.76 -23.49
N ARG A 35 2.43 3.45 -23.54
CA ARG A 35 3.76 2.87 -23.35
C ARG A 35 3.96 1.73 -24.33
N LYS A 36 5.03 1.80 -25.15
CA LYS A 36 5.34 0.79 -26.18
C LYS A 36 4.10 0.43 -27.02
N ASP A 37 3.43 1.45 -27.56
CA ASP A 37 2.21 1.36 -28.37
C ASP A 37 0.98 0.74 -27.69
N LYS A 38 1.08 0.39 -26.41
CA LYS A 38 -0.05 -0.05 -25.60
C LYS A 38 -0.70 1.15 -24.92
N ILE A 39 -2.01 1.26 -25.11
CA ILE A 39 -2.86 2.21 -24.41
C ILE A 39 -3.34 1.57 -23.11
N ASP A 40 -2.99 2.18 -21.98
CA ASP A 40 -3.53 1.85 -20.67
C ASP A 40 -4.41 3.01 -20.16
N LEU A 41 -5.62 2.68 -19.74
CA LEU A 41 -6.54 3.61 -19.09
C LEU A 41 -6.47 3.45 -17.57
N ALA A 42 -6.56 4.58 -16.88
CA ALA A 42 -6.53 4.65 -15.43
C ALA A 42 -7.55 5.67 -14.91
N LEU A 43 -7.94 5.49 -13.64
CA LEU A 43 -8.72 6.46 -12.88
C LEU A 43 -7.80 7.14 -11.88
N TYR A 44 -7.95 8.45 -11.75
CA TYR A 44 -7.03 9.31 -11.02
C TYR A 44 -7.77 10.39 -10.24
N PHE A 45 -7.28 10.75 -9.05
CA PHE A 45 -7.64 12.01 -8.41
C PHE A 45 -6.45 12.60 -7.65
N ARG A 46 -6.57 13.87 -7.26
CA ARG A 46 -5.57 14.56 -6.44
C ARG A 46 -6.22 15.45 -5.38
N THR A 47 -5.57 15.53 -4.24
CA THR A 47 -5.91 16.47 -3.18
C THR A 47 -5.31 17.85 -3.46
N ARG A 48 -5.85 18.86 -2.79
CA ARG A 48 -5.20 20.16 -2.60
C ARG A 48 -3.84 19.99 -1.88
N GLY A 49 -2.94 20.94 -2.10
CA GLY A 49 -1.68 21.03 -1.35
C GLY A 49 -1.92 21.64 0.03
N LEU A 50 -2.27 20.81 1.01
CA LEU A 50 -2.56 21.25 2.38
C LEU A 50 -1.39 20.93 3.33
N PRO A 51 -1.14 21.75 4.37
CA PRO A 51 -0.05 21.54 5.33
C PRO A 51 -0.06 20.15 6.00
N CYS A 52 -1.23 19.61 6.34
CA CYS A 52 -1.35 18.28 6.94
C CYS A 52 -0.76 17.15 6.07
N PHE A 53 -0.82 17.28 4.74
CA PHE A 53 -0.17 16.31 3.84
C PHE A 53 1.35 16.51 3.77
N SER A 54 1.82 17.74 4.01
CA SER A 54 3.26 18.03 4.11
C SER A 54 3.85 17.46 5.39
N GLU A 55 3.13 17.54 6.51
CA GLU A 55 3.48 16.89 7.78
C GLU A 55 3.52 15.36 7.62
N LEU A 56 2.50 14.75 7.00
CA LEU A 56 2.55 13.33 6.72
C LEU A 56 3.73 12.95 5.81
N ARG A 57 4.03 13.78 4.81
CA ARG A 57 5.15 13.56 3.91
C ARG A 57 6.50 13.64 4.62
N SER A 58 6.69 14.55 5.57
CA SER A 58 7.97 14.71 6.27
C SER A 58 8.33 13.49 7.12
N LEU A 59 7.33 12.74 7.62
CA LEU A 59 7.55 11.47 8.32
C LEU A 59 8.16 10.38 7.42
N PHE A 60 7.81 10.35 6.14
CA PHE A 60 8.20 9.30 5.20
C PHE A 60 9.27 9.73 4.18
N TYR A 61 9.69 10.99 4.17
CA TYR A 61 10.68 11.51 3.22
C TYR A 61 11.76 12.35 3.93
N ILE A 62 12.93 11.76 4.12
CA ILE A 62 14.12 12.42 4.69
C ILE A 62 15.08 12.69 3.54
N ASN A 63 15.51 13.95 3.36
CA ASN A 63 16.40 14.36 2.26
C ASN A 63 15.88 13.94 0.87
N LYS A 64 14.55 14.00 0.67
CA LYS A 64 13.82 13.55 -0.53
C LYS A 64 13.89 12.04 -0.80
N VAL A 65 14.50 11.25 0.08
CA VAL A 65 14.53 9.78 0.03
C VAL A 65 13.36 9.22 0.84
N LYS A 66 12.64 8.27 0.25
CA LYS A 66 11.50 7.60 0.91
C LYS A 66 12.03 6.66 2.00
N ARG A 67 11.54 6.79 3.23
CA ARG A 67 11.95 6.00 4.40
C ARG A 67 10.74 5.53 5.20
N VAL A 68 10.91 4.48 5.99
CA VAL A 68 9.92 4.07 6.99
C VAL A 68 10.26 4.78 8.31
N PRO A 69 9.37 5.60 8.91
CA PRO A 69 9.67 6.32 10.14
C PRO A 69 9.95 5.38 11.32
N SER A 70 10.69 5.86 12.32
CA SER A 70 10.90 5.13 13.58
C SER A 70 9.57 4.84 14.30
N ASP A 71 8.62 5.77 14.21
CA ASP A 71 7.27 5.67 14.80
C ASP A 71 6.28 4.82 13.99
N ILE A 72 6.77 4.03 13.02
CA ILE A 72 5.90 3.16 12.21
C ILE A 72 5.10 2.17 13.06
N TYR A 73 5.58 1.84 14.26
CA TYR A 73 4.82 1.02 15.22
C TYR A 73 3.44 1.60 15.48
N ASN A 74 3.32 2.91 15.70
CA ASN A 74 2.05 3.58 15.97
C ASN A 74 1.25 3.85 14.69
N LEU A 75 1.93 4.18 13.59
CA LEU A 75 1.31 4.56 12.32
C LEU A 75 0.74 3.38 11.50
N LEU A 76 1.32 2.18 11.61
CA LEU A 76 0.87 1.00 10.86
C LEU A 76 -0.36 0.36 11.52
N THR A 77 -1.50 1.05 11.51
CA THR A 77 -2.81 0.54 11.98
C THR A 77 -3.37 -0.55 11.06
N PRO A 78 -4.44 -1.28 11.45
CA PRO A 78 -5.10 -2.25 10.57
C PRO A 78 -5.58 -1.62 9.25
N VAL A 79 -6.06 -0.37 9.29
CA VAL A 79 -6.44 0.41 8.09
C VAL A 79 -5.23 0.69 7.21
N ALA A 80 -4.11 1.12 7.80
CA ALA A 80 -2.88 1.38 7.06
C ALA A 80 -2.33 0.10 6.41
N LEU A 81 -2.36 -1.03 7.13
CA LEU A 81 -1.96 -2.34 6.61
C LEU A 81 -2.89 -2.80 5.46
N ALA A 82 -4.20 -2.59 5.57
CA ALA A 82 -5.14 -2.88 4.51
C ALA A 82 -4.82 -2.10 3.22
N HIS A 83 -4.57 -0.79 3.33
CA HIS A 83 -4.17 0.04 2.19
C HIS A 83 -2.81 -0.34 1.61
N LEU A 84 -1.84 -0.71 2.45
CA LEU A 84 -0.54 -1.24 2.02
C LEU A 84 -0.71 -2.52 1.20
N ILE A 85 -1.57 -3.45 1.63
CA ILE A 85 -1.84 -4.70 0.90
C ILE A 85 -2.64 -4.44 -0.39
N MET A 86 -3.64 -3.54 -0.37
CA MET A 86 -4.40 -3.19 -1.58
C MET A 86 -3.49 -2.55 -2.64
N GLY A 87 -2.58 -1.67 -2.23
CA GLY A 87 -1.61 -1.03 -3.12
C GLY A 87 -0.56 -2.02 -3.64
N ASP A 88 0.22 -2.60 -2.71
CA ASP A 88 1.49 -3.26 -3.01
C ASP A 88 1.50 -4.77 -2.67
N GLY A 89 0.37 -5.34 -2.24
CA GLY A 89 0.23 -6.76 -1.97
C GLY A 89 0.11 -7.62 -3.23
N SER A 90 0.56 -8.86 -3.17
CA SER A 90 0.42 -9.88 -4.21
C SER A 90 0.21 -11.25 -3.56
N ALA A 91 -1.02 -11.77 -3.66
CA ALA A 91 -1.35 -13.11 -3.19
C ALA A 91 -0.45 -14.17 -3.85
N LYS A 92 -0.04 -15.15 -3.06
CA LYS A 92 0.73 -16.33 -3.47
C LYS A 92 0.00 -17.58 -3.01
N GLN A 93 0.35 -18.72 -3.59
CA GLN A 93 -0.23 -20.02 -3.23
C GLN A 93 -0.14 -20.30 -1.72
N HIS A 94 0.98 -19.94 -1.09
CA HIS A 94 1.26 -20.19 0.33
C HIS A 94 1.51 -18.91 1.14
N GLY A 95 0.85 -17.80 0.80
CA GLY A 95 0.98 -16.57 1.56
C GLY A 95 0.73 -15.30 0.76
N LEU A 96 1.42 -14.23 1.15
CA LEU A 96 1.26 -12.90 0.57
C LEU A 96 2.63 -12.23 0.48
N ILE A 97 2.95 -11.65 -0.68
CA ILE A 97 4.10 -10.75 -0.81
C ILE A 97 3.61 -9.31 -0.72
N ILE A 98 4.30 -8.47 0.05
CA ILE A 98 4.19 -7.02 -0.01
C ILE A 98 5.43 -6.50 -0.74
N CYS A 99 5.22 -5.83 -1.87
CA CYS A 99 6.29 -5.27 -2.69
C CYS A 99 6.83 -3.98 -2.05
N THR A 100 7.97 -4.07 -1.38
CA THR A 100 8.64 -2.94 -0.71
C THR A 100 9.87 -2.45 -1.48
N ASP A 101 9.90 -2.64 -2.80
CA ASP A 101 11.05 -2.41 -3.69
C ASP A 101 11.58 -0.97 -3.69
N SER A 102 10.80 -0.01 -3.17
CA SER A 102 11.16 1.41 -3.07
C SER A 102 11.76 1.81 -1.71
N TYR A 103 11.97 0.85 -0.80
CA TYR A 103 12.51 1.10 0.54
C TYR A 103 13.87 0.43 0.71
N GLU A 104 14.69 0.99 1.58
CA GLU A 104 15.95 0.38 1.99
C GLU A 104 15.70 -0.86 2.87
N LEU A 105 16.67 -1.76 2.92
CA LEU A 105 16.58 -2.99 3.73
C LEU A 105 16.25 -2.69 5.21
N VAL A 106 16.88 -1.67 5.80
CA VAL A 106 16.62 -1.27 7.20
C VAL A 106 15.17 -0.87 7.43
N ASP A 107 14.55 -0.23 6.44
CA ASP A 107 13.16 0.20 6.50
C ASP A 107 12.19 -0.98 6.37
N VAL A 108 12.52 -1.94 5.51
CA VAL A 108 11.75 -3.20 5.37
C VAL A 108 11.83 -4.04 6.64
N ILE A 109 13.01 -4.17 7.25
CA ILE A 109 13.19 -4.86 8.54
C ILE A 109 12.35 -4.18 9.63
N ARG A 110 12.33 -2.84 9.66
CA ARG A 110 11.49 -2.09 10.62
C ARG A 110 10.00 -2.42 10.44
N LEU A 111 9.49 -2.46 9.21
CA LEU A 111 8.12 -2.89 8.92
C LEU A 111 7.86 -4.33 9.37
N MET A 112 8.78 -5.26 9.07
CA MET A 112 8.67 -6.66 9.47
C MET A 112 8.59 -6.82 11.00
N ASN A 113 9.40 -6.07 11.75
CA ASN A 113 9.36 -6.08 13.21
C ASN A 113 7.99 -5.64 13.74
N VAL A 114 7.38 -4.62 13.14
CA VAL A 114 6.03 -4.18 13.54
C VAL A 114 4.99 -5.25 13.24
N LEU A 115 5.05 -5.88 12.06
CA LEU A 115 4.15 -6.99 11.71
C LEU A 115 4.22 -8.14 12.72
N LEU A 116 5.43 -8.50 13.14
CA LEU A 116 5.64 -9.56 14.12
C LEU A 116 5.19 -9.13 15.53
N ILE A 117 5.70 -8.01 16.04
CA ILE A 117 5.50 -7.60 17.44
C ILE A 117 4.07 -7.13 17.71
N ARG A 118 3.49 -6.33 16.80
CA ARG A 118 2.17 -5.72 17.01
C ARG A 118 1.03 -6.67 16.65
N TYR A 119 1.22 -7.51 15.64
CA TYR A 119 0.13 -8.29 15.05
C TYR A 119 0.36 -9.79 15.06
N ASN A 120 1.49 -10.27 15.57
CA ASN A 120 1.87 -11.68 15.50
C ASN A 120 1.82 -12.25 14.06
N ILE A 121 2.15 -11.41 13.08
CA ILE A 121 2.21 -11.78 11.66
C ILE A 121 3.63 -12.24 11.36
N ASP A 122 3.77 -13.54 11.15
CA ASP A 122 5.02 -14.15 10.80
C ASP A 122 5.35 -13.94 9.31
N CYS A 123 6.51 -13.34 9.06
CA CYS A 123 6.98 -12.99 7.73
C CYS A 123 8.49 -13.23 7.56
N THR A 124 8.93 -13.24 6.30
CA THR A 124 10.35 -13.32 5.91
C THR A 124 10.72 -12.22 4.94
N LEU A 125 11.99 -11.85 4.96
CA LEU A 125 12.58 -11.06 3.92
C LEU A 125 12.74 -11.92 2.65
N ARG A 126 12.40 -11.35 1.50
CA ARG A 126 12.71 -11.89 0.17
C ARG A 126 13.30 -10.79 -0.69
N PHE A 127 13.93 -11.17 -1.78
CA PHE A 127 14.48 -10.24 -2.76
C PHE A 127 13.89 -10.52 -4.14
N HIS A 128 13.41 -9.48 -4.80
CA HIS A 128 13.04 -9.55 -6.23
C HIS A 128 14.27 -9.44 -7.11
N THR A 129 15.15 -8.49 -6.77
CA THR A 129 16.53 -8.37 -7.26
C THR A 129 17.43 -8.13 -6.05
N GLN A 130 18.75 -8.14 -6.24
CA GLN A 130 19.73 -7.94 -5.15
C GLN A 130 19.47 -6.68 -4.30
N THR A 131 18.83 -5.65 -4.86
CA THR A 131 18.57 -4.37 -4.19
C THR A 131 17.10 -4.11 -3.89
N GLN A 132 16.20 -5.04 -4.18
CA GLN A 132 14.75 -4.86 -4.03
C GLN A 132 14.18 -5.83 -2.98
N PRO A 133 14.23 -5.44 -1.68
CA PRO A 133 13.67 -6.23 -0.60
C PRO A 133 12.14 -6.22 -0.63
N ARG A 134 11.54 -7.38 -0.33
CA ARG A 134 10.10 -7.61 -0.22
C ARG A 134 9.78 -8.36 1.07
N ILE A 135 8.58 -8.15 1.60
CA ILE A 135 8.08 -8.88 2.75
C ILE A 135 7.23 -10.04 2.25
N TYR A 136 7.53 -11.27 2.69
CA TYR A 136 6.70 -12.44 2.46
C TYR A 136 6.01 -12.86 3.76
N ILE A 137 4.70 -12.69 3.84
CA ILE A 137 3.88 -13.19 4.94
C ILE A 137 3.59 -14.66 4.70
N ARG A 138 3.89 -15.51 5.68
CA ARG A 138 3.72 -16.96 5.57
C ARG A 138 2.25 -17.36 5.66
N GLN A 139 1.90 -18.49 5.03
CA GLN A 139 0.54 -19.06 5.03
C GLN A 139 -0.09 -19.12 6.43
N ARG A 140 0.69 -19.53 7.44
CA ARG A 140 0.23 -19.66 8.83
C ARG A 140 -0.30 -18.37 9.45
N SER A 141 0.12 -17.20 8.96
CA SER A 141 -0.38 -15.91 9.43
C SER A 141 -1.47 -15.31 8.55
N MET A 142 -1.87 -15.98 7.46
CA MET A 142 -2.90 -15.44 6.56
C MET A 142 -4.28 -15.36 7.20
N SER A 143 -4.61 -16.22 8.16
CA SER A 143 -5.85 -16.11 8.95
C SER A 143 -5.88 -14.78 9.71
N ILE A 144 -4.82 -14.49 10.46
CA ILE A 144 -4.63 -13.24 11.23
C ILE A 144 -4.71 -12.03 10.29
N VAL A 145 -3.98 -12.06 9.17
CA VAL A 145 -4.00 -10.97 8.19
C VAL A 145 -5.41 -10.71 7.70
N ARG A 146 -6.14 -11.75 7.26
CA ARG A 146 -7.49 -11.63 6.71
C ARG A 146 -8.45 -11.04 7.74
N GLU A 147 -8.44 -11.55 8.97
CA GLU A 147 -9.28 -11.02 10.04
C GLU A 147 -9.00 -9.54 10.30
N LEU A 148 -7.71 -9.17 10.37
CA LEU A 148 -7.26 -7.82 10.68
C LEU A 148 -7.63 -6.79 9.60
N VAL A 149 -7.47 -7.14 8.31
CA VAL A 149 -7.55 -6.15 7.21
C VAL A 149 -8.84 -6.21 6.41
N LYS A 150 -9.53 -7.36 6.35
CA LYS A 150 -10.75 -7.54 5.54
C LYS A 150 -11.83 -6.49 5.78
N PRO A 151 -12.11 -6.04 7.03
CA PRO A 151 -13.11 -5.00 7.26
C PRO A 151 -12.82 -3.65 6.57
N TYR A 152 -11.57 -3.39 6.23
CA TYR A 152 -11.10 -2.12 5.66
C TYR A 152 -10.74 -2.22 4.17
N MET A 153 -10.95 -3.39 3.55
CA MET A 153 -10.66 -3.63 2.13
C MET A 153 -11.91 -3.52 1.26
N VAL A 154 -11.73 -2.95 0.07
CA VAL A 154 -12.77 -2.95 -0.96
C VAL A 154 -12.97 -4.36 -1.49
N LYS A 155 -14.23 -4.78 -1.70
CA LYS A 155 -14.58 -6.12 -2.20
C LYS A 155 -13.78 -6.53 -3.44
N SER A 156 -13.59 -5.61 -4.40
CA SER A 156 -12.82 -5.86 -5.63
C SER A 156 -11.32 -6.11 -5.40
N MET A 157 -10.80 -5.87 -4.21
CA MET A 157 -9.39 -6.04 -3.84
C MET A 157 -9.15 -7.23 -2.90
N LEU A 158 -10.19 -7.95 -2.49
CA LEU A 158 -10.07 -9.10 -1.58
C LEU A 158 -9.21 -10.24 -2.17
N TYR A 159 -9.13 -10.33 -3.50
CA TYR A 159 -8.26 -11.31 -4.17
C TYR A 159 -6.78 -11.16 -3.74
N LYS A 160 -6.36 -9.97 -3.29
CA LYS A 160 -5.00 -9.70 -2.76
C LYS A 160 -4.69 -10.49 -1.49
N ILE A 161 -5.70 -10.93 -0.74
CA ILE A 161 -5.58 -11.77 0.46
C ILE A 161 -6.09 -13.20 0.24
N GLY A 162 -6.36 -13.57 -1.02
CA GLY A 162 -6.81 -14.90 -1.42
C GLY A 162 -8.27 -15.20 -1.07
N ILE A 163 -9.14 -14.20 -1.18
CA ILE A 163 -10.60 -14.30 -1.04
C ILE A 163 -11.23 -13.71 -2.30
#